data_AF-A0A522G618-F1
#
_entry.id   AF-A0A522G618-F1
#
_cell.length_a   1.000
_cell.length_b   1.000
_cell.length_c   1.000
_cell.angle_alpha   90.00
_cell.angle_beta   90.00
_cell.angle_gamma   90.00
#
_symmetry.space_group_name_H-M   'P 1'
#
loop_
_entity.id
_entity.type
_entity.pdbx_description
1 polymer ?
#
loop_
_entity_poly.entity_id
_entity_poly.type
_entity_poly.pdbx_seq_one_letter_code
_entity_poly.pdbx_strand_id
1 'polypeptide(L)'
;MKSHTAYLGTALLFTGLTIGTIAHANNTYADGWIGHVNGRQLDICYRVTPLPAVGTRLQVMRVAYVIPSKGVPIEHFAASGQATVTSITDAHCVRAELIQGTAQWADHARPMP
;
A
#
# COMPACT_ATOMS: atom_id res chain seq x y z
N MET A 1 63.19 27.51 -14.79
CA MET A 1 62.32 28.09 -13.74
C MET A 1 61.20 27.08 -13.48
N LYS A 2 61.11 26.56 -12.25
CA LYS A 2 60.17 25.51 -11.83
C LYS A 2 58.87 26.17 -11.37
N SER A 3 57.76 25.84 -12.01
CA SER A 3 56.42 26.27 -11.59
C SER A 3 55.70 25.05 -11.02
N HIS A 4 55.43 25.07 -9.71
CA HIS A 4 54.65 24.04 -9.04
C HIS A 4 53.17 24.45 -9.04
N THR A 5 52.36 23.70 -9.79
CA THR A 5 50.89 23.86 -9.82
C THR A 5 50.30 23.19 -8.58
N ALA A 6 49.67 23.99 -7.73
CA ALA A 6 48.93 23.52 -6.56
C ALA A 6 47.63 22.84 -7.01
N TYR A 7 47.42 21.59 -6.60
CA TYR A 7 46.11 20.92 -6.69
C TYR A 7 45.51 20.84 -5.28
N LEU A 8 44.58 21.75 -5.00
CA LEU A 8 43.64 21.65 -3.88
C LEU A 8 42.56 20.63 -4.26
N GLY A 9 42.71 19.39 -3.81
CA GLY A 9 41.68 18.37 -3.88
C GLY A 9 40.64 18.59 -2.80
N THR A 10 39.57 19.31 -3.11
CA THR A 10 38.40 19.44 -2.22
C THR A 10 37.61 18.13 -2.24
N ALA A 11 37.75 17.33 -1.17
CA ALA A 11 36.91 16.15 -0.95
C ALA A 11 35.48 16.60 -0.62
N LEU A 12 34.59 16.53 -1.60
CA LEU A 12 33.14 16.68 -1.41
C LEU A 12 32.59 15.42 -0.74
N LEU A 13 32.40 15.51 0.57
CA LEU A 13 31.64 14.55 1.37
C LEU A 13 30.17 14.61 0.94
N PHE A 14 29.72 13.59 0.21
CA PHE A 14 28.30 13.29 0.02
C PHE A 14 27.73 12.80 1.35
N THR A 15 27.27 13.71 2.19
CA THR A 15 26.41 13.38 3.32
C THR A 15 25.07 12.87 2.77
N GLY A 16 24.83 11.58 3.00
CA GLY A 16 23.61 10.87 2.60
C GLY A 16 22.36 11.60 3.08
N LEU A 17 21.58 12.05 2.11
CA LEU A 17 20.20 12.47 2.32
C LEU A 17 19.41 11.20 2.67
N THR A 18 19.21 10.94 3.96
CA THR A 18 18.24 9.94 4.41
C THR A 18 16.86 10.47 4.04
N ILE A 19 16.32 9.96 2.93
CA ILE A 19 14.94 10.23 2.52
C ILE A 19 14.08 9.64 3.64
N GLY A 20 13.60 10.51 4.54
CA GLY A 20 12.61 10.14 5.54
C GLY A 20 11.45 9.49 4.82
N THR A 21 11.12 8.26 5.19
CA THR A 21 9.90 7.60 4.74
C THR A 21 8.74 8.48 5.18
N ILE A 22 8.14 9.18 4.23
CA ILE A 22 6.93 9.93 4.48
C ILE A 22 5.87 8.88 4.79
N ALA A 23 5.47 8.79 6.05
CA ALA A 23 4.29 8.02 6.43
C ALA A 23 3.10 8.71 5.78
N HIS A 24 2.74 8.29 4.56
CA HIS A 24 1.54 8.77 3.90
C HIS A 24 0.36 8.43 4.80
N ALA A 25 -0.41 9.44 5.20
CA ALA A 25 -1.66 9.22 5.89
C ALA A 25 -2.50 8.22 5.10
N ASN A 26 -3.07 7.23 5.80
CA ASN A 26 -3.87 6.17 5.20
C ASN A 26 -5.04 6.79 4.40
N ASN A 27 -4.91 6.83 3.07
CA ASN A 27 -5.93 7.37 2.19
C ASN A 27 -6.89 6.25 1.79
N THR A 28 -8.01 6.12 2.51
CA THR A 28 -9.04 5.11 2.22
C THR A 28 -9.64 5.23 0.82
N TYR A 29 -9.51 6.40 0.17
CA TYR A 29 -9.91 6.60 -1.23
C TYR A 29 -9.04 5.83 -2.23
N ALA A 30 -7.79 5.54 -1.86
CA ALA A 30 -6.86 4.76 -2.69
C ALA A 30 -6.97 3.24 -2.45
N ASP A 31 -7.76 2.82 -1.46
CA ASP A 31 -7.98 1.41 -1.17
C ASP A 31 -8.92 0.79 -2.21
N GLY A 32 -8.64 -0.47 -2.55
CA GLY A 32 -9.53 -1.29 -3.34
C GLY A 32 -10.66 -1.86 -2.49
N TRP A 33 -11.78 -2.17 -3.13
CA TRP A 33 -12.94 -2.82 -2.52
C TRP A 33 -13.07 -4.24 -3.07
N ILE A 34 -13.24 -5.22 -2.18
CA ILE A 34 -13.48 -6.60 -2.56
C ILE A 34 -14.93 -6.73 -3.03
N GLY A 35 -15.13 -6.82 -4.33
CA GLY A 35 -16.44 -6.96 -4.97
C GLY A 35 -16.93 -8.40 -5.02
N HIS A 36 -16.03 -9.37 -4.96
CA HIS A 36 -16.38 -10.79 -4.99
C HIS A 36 -15.30 -11.67 -4.33
N VAL A 37 -15.73 -12.74 -3.66
CA VAL A 37 -14.87 -13.73 -2.99
C VAL A 37 -15.29 -15.13 -3.44
N ASN A 38 -14.38 -15.86 -4.07
CA ASN A 38 -14.58 -17.24 -4.48
C ASN A 38 -13.47 -18.13 -3.90
N GLY A 39 -13.71 -18.67 -2.70
CA GLY A 39 -12.68 -19.38 -1.94
C GLY A 39 -11.53 -18.45 -1.59
N ARG A 40 -10.36 -18.68 -2.18
CA ARG A 40 -9.17 -17.83 -2.00
C ARG A 40 -9.04 -16.76 -3.08
N GLN A 41 -9.76 -16.85 -4.18
CA GLN A 41 -9.72 -15.85 -5.24
C GLN A 41 -10.58 -14.65 -4.86
N LEU A 42 -10.01 -13.45 -5.02
CA LEU A 42 -10.62 -12.16 -4.71
C LEU A 42 -10.67 -11.30 -5.99
N ASP A 43 -11.81 -10.69 -6.24
CA ASP A 43 -11.94 -9.63 -7.25
C ASP A 43 -11.99 -8.28 -6.53
N ILE A 44 -11.03 -7.42 -6.83
CA ILE A 44 -10.76 -6.18 -6.07
C ILE A 44 -10.75 -4.99 -7.03
N CYS A 45 -11.61 -4.01 -6.79
CA CYS A 45 -11.74 -2.83 -7.66
C CYS A 45 -11.31 -1.55 -6.95
N TYR A 46 -10.58 -0.70 -7.67
CA TYR A 46 -10.00 0.56 -7.21
C TYR A 46 -10.63 1.73 -7.94
N ARG A 47 -10.81 2.83 -7.22
CA ARG A 47 -11.30 4.09 -7.81
C ARG A 47 -10.19 4.87 -8.52
N VAL A 48 -8.93 4.56 -8.21
CA VAL A 48 -7.76 5.31 -8.67
C VAL A 48 -6.82 4.42 -9.48
N THR A 49 -6.05 5.06 -10.36
CA THR A 49 -4.95 4.46 -11.10
C THR A 49 -3.61 5.10 -10.69
N PRO A 50 -2.48 4.40 -10.79
CA PRO A 50 -2.32 3.05 -11.34
C PRO A 50 -2.86 1.97 -10.40
N LEU A 51 -3.32 0.86 -11.00
CA LEU A 51 -3.68 -0.34 -10.23
C LEU A 51 -2.42 -0.98 -9.63
N PRO A 52 -2.55 -1.71 -8.51
CA PRO A 52 -1.46 -2.54 -8.00
C PRO A 52 -1.01 -3.55 -9.07
N ALA A 53 0.31 -3.66 -9.25
CA ALA A 53 0.87 -4.55 -10.26
C ALA A 53 0.66 -6.02 -9.89
N VAL A 54 0.76 -6.91 -10.88
CA VAL A 54 0.81 -8.36 -10.62
C VAL A 54 2.01 -8.68 -9.73
N GLY A 55 1.79 -9.51 -8.71
CA GLY A 55 2.77 -9.83 -7.67
C GLY A 55 2.75 -8.90 -6.46
N THR A 56 2.05 -7.76 -6.52
CA THR A 56 1.91 -6.87 -5.35
C THR A 56 1.18 -7.58 -4.20
N ARG A 57 1.73 -7.47 -3.00
CA ARG A 57 1.08 -7.92 -1.76
C ARG A 57 0.08 -6.87 -1.29
N LEU A 58 -1.11 -7.33 -0.93
CA LEU A 58 -2.21 -6.53 -0.43
C LEU A 58 -2.51 -6.95 1.01
N GLN A 59 -2.72 -5.97 1.88
CA GLN A 59 -3.36 -6.19 3.17
C GLN A 59 -4.88 -6.08 2.97
N VAL A 60 -5.60 -7.13 3.35
CA VAL A 60 -7.06 -7.12 3.42
C VAL A 60 -7.46 -6.54 4.78
N MET A 61 -8.40 -5.59 4.77
CA MET A 61 -8.84 -4.86 5.95
C MET A 61 -10.35 -4.85 6.02
N ARG A 62 -10.90 -5.07 7.21
CA ARG A 62 -12.33 -5.01 7.49
C ARG A 62 -12.69 -3.75 8.26
N VAL A 63 -13.79 -3.12 7.88
CA VAL A 63 -14.38 -2.03 8.65
C VAL A 63 -14.78 -2.54 10.04
N ALA A 64 -14.29 -1.86 11.06
CA ALA A 64 -14.66 -2.02 12.45
C ALA A 64 -14.99 -0.65 13.04
N TYR A 65 -15.81 -0.61 14.08
CA TYR A 65 -16.16 0.63 14.76
C TYR A 65 -15.68 0.58 16.20
N VAL A 66 -14.94 1.62 16.60
CA VAL A 66 -14.64 1.87 18.00
C VAL A 66 -15.74 2.78 18.55
N ILE A 67 -16.48 2.29 19.54
CA ILE A 67 -17.57 3.04 20.19
C ILE A 67 -17.03 3.67 21.48
N PRO A 68 -16.72 4.97 21.50
CA PRO A 68 -16.31 5.64 22.73
C PRO A 68 -17.50 5.80 23.68
N SER A 69 -17.21 5.97 24.98
CA SER A 69 -18.26 6.20 26.00
C SER A 69 -19.03 7.50 25.80
N LYS A 70 -18.45 8.46 25.08
CA LYS A 70 -19.08 9.71 24.59
C LYS A 70 -18.56 10.03 23.20
N GLY A 71 -19.39 10.61 22.34
CA GLY A 71 -19.02 11.05 20.99
C GLY A 71 -19.54 10.14 19.88
N VAL A 72 -19.06 10.37 18.65
CA VAL A 72 -19.45 9.59 17.47
C VAL A 72 -18.61 8.31 17.34
N PRO A 73 -19.19 7.19 16.85
CA PRO A 73 -18.42 6.01 16.47
C PRO A 73 -17.26 6.37 15.54
N ILE A 74 -16.10 5.79 15.82
CA ILE A 74 -14.90 6.00 15.00
C ILE A 74 -14.74 4.77 14.11
N GLU A 75 -14.77 4.99 12.80
CA GLU A 75 -14.47 3.95 11.82
C GLU A 75 -12.97 3.63 11.84
N HIS A 76 -12.65 2.34 11.85
CA HIS A 76 -11.30 1.81 11.84
C HIS A 76 -11.21 0.61 10.90
N PHE A 77 -10.09 0.45 10.20
CA PHE A 77 -9.85 -0.66 9.30
C PHE A 77 -8.91 -1.68 9.97
N ALA A 78 -9.48 -2.79 10.42
CA ALA A 78 -8.71 -3.86 11.08
C ALA A 78 -8.19 -4.84 10.03
N ALA A 79 -6.90 -5.20 10.10
CA ALA A 79 -6.33 -6.21 9.22
C ALA A 79 -7.05 -7.57 9.40
N SER A 80 -7.53 -8.14 8.31
CA SER A 80 -8.24 -9.43 8.28
C SER A 80 -7.53 -10.51 7.47
N GLY A 81 -6.62 -10.11 6.57
CA GLY A 81 -5.86 -11.05 5.75
C GLY A 81 -4.78 -10.40 4.89
N GLN A 82 -4.14 -11.22 4.06
CA GLN A 82 -3.18 -10.81 3.06
C GLN A 82 -3.45 -11.54 1.75
N ALA A 83 -3.32 -10.83 0.62
CA ALA A 83 -3.49 -11.37 -0.71
C ALA A 83 -2.34 -10.97 -1.63
N THR A 84 -2.20 -11.66 -2.76
CA THR A 84 -1.24 -11.29 -3.81
C THR A 84 -1.99 -11.10 -5.12
N VAL A 85 -1.75 -10.00 -5.80
CA VAL A 85 -2.34 -9.73 -7.12
C VAL A 85 -1.83 -10.76 -8.13
N THR A 86 -2.74 -11.45 -8.83
CA THR A 86 -2.42 -12.48 -9.81
C THR A 86 -2.68 -12.04 -11.25
N SER A 87 -3.66 -11.15 -11.46
CA SER A 87 -3.92 -10.57 -12.79
C SER A 87 -4.65 -9.24 -12.71
N ILE A 88 -4.52 -8.41 -13.74
CA ILE A 88 -5.39 -7.24 -13.95
C ILE A 88 -6.60 -7.73 -14.76
N THR A 89 -7.82 -7.54 -14.25
CA THR A 89 -9.04 -8.04 -14.90
C THR A 89 -9.72 -6.98 -15.76
N ASP A 90 -9.59 -5.70 -15.40
CA ASP A 90 -10.04 -4.57 -16.20
C ASP A 90 -9.26 -3.27 -15.83
N ALA A 91 -9.72 -2.11 -16.30
CA ALA A 91 -9.07 -0.81 -16.06
C ALA A 91 -9.07 -0.36 -14.58
N HIS A 92 -9.92 -0.95 -13.74
CA HIS A 92 -10.14 -0.59 -12.35
C HIS A 92 -10.01 -1.77 -11.38
N CYS A 93 -9.99 -3.00 -11.86
CA CYS A 93 -10.09 -4.19 -11.05
C CYS A 93 -8.92 -5.15 -11.31
N VAL A 94 -8.51 -5.80 -10.23
CA VAL A 94 -7.51 -6.85 -10.24
C VAL A 94 -8.09 -8.10 -9.62
N ARG A 95 -7.54 -9.24 -10.02
CA ARG A 95 -7.70 -10.50 -9.33
C ARG A 95 -6.53 -10.71 -8.38
N ALA A 96 -6.83 -11.15 -7.18
CA ALA A 96 -5.83 -11.50 -6.18
C ALA A 96 -6.14 -12.87 -5.58
N GLU A 97 -5.10 -13.53 -5.08
CA GLU A 97 -5.20 -14.77 -4.33
C GLU A 97 -4.94 -14.46 -2.86
N LEU A 98 -5.90 -14.78 -1.98
CA LEU A 98 -5.74 -14.71 -0.54
C LEU A 98 -4.64 -15.69 -0.13
N ILE A 99 -3.62 -15.19 0.57
CA ILE A 99 -2.47 -15.98 1.07
C ILE A 99 -2.70 -16.39 2.52
N GLN A 100 -3.23 -15.48 3.33
CA GLN A 100 -3.46 -15.68 4.77
C GLN A 100 -4.70 -14.93 5.25
N GLY A 101 -5.36 -15.47 6.27
CA GLY A 101 -6.48 -14.81 6.95
C GLY A 101 -7.81 -15.05 6.25
N THR A 102 -8.69 -14.06 6.29
CA THR A 102 -10.03 -14.11 5.69
C THR A 102 -10.30 -12.85 4.88
N ALA A 103 -11.17 -12.99 3.89
CA ALA A 103 -11.71 -11.88 3.13
C ALA A 103 -13.23 -12.03 3.01
N GLN A 104 -13.94 -10.92 2.99
CA GLN A 104 -15.37 -10.85 2.78
C GLN A 104 -15.69 -9.80 1.71
N TRP A 105 -16.89 -9.89 1.16
CA TRP A 105 -17.43 -8.81 0.34
C TRP A 105 -17.41 -7.49 1.12
N ALA A 106 -17.04 -6.41 0.42
CA ALA A 106 -16.85 -5.05 0.97
C ALA A 106 -15.69 -4.87 1.96
N ASP A 107 -14.87 -5.90 2.21
CA ASP A 107 -13.54 -5.66 2.79
C ASP A 107 -12.71 -4.77 1.84
N HIS A 108 -11.79 -4.01 2.42
CA HIS A 108 -10.84 -3.18 1.70
C HIS A 108 -9.53 -3.92 1.45
N ALA A 109 -8.79 -3.48 0.43
CA ALA A 109 -7.45 -3.98 0.16
C ALA A 109 -6.50 -2.82 -0.16
N ARG A 110 -5.34 -2.81 0.49
CA ARG A 110 -4.29 -1.81 0.26
C ARG A 110 -2.95 -2.48 -0.06
N PRO A 111 -2.16 -1.95 -1.02
CA PRO A 111 -0.78 -2.36 -1.21
C PRO A 111 0.03 -2.25 0.07
N MET A 112 0.75 -3.32 0.42
CA MET A 112 1.72 -3.27 1.50
C MET A 112 3.01 -2.58 1.00
N PRO A 113 3.67 -1.76 1.84
CA PRO A 113 4.98 -1.19 1.53
C PRO A 113 6.08 -2.25 1.43
#